data_AF-B5ZAL1-F1
#
_entry.id   AF-B5ZAL1-F1
#
_cell.length_a   1.000
_cell.length_b   1.000
_cell.length_c   1.000
_cell.angle_alpha   90.00
_cell.angle_beta   90.00
_cell.angle_gamma   90.00
#
_symmetry.space_group_name_H-M   'P 1'
#
loop_
_entity.id
_entity.type
_entity.pdbx_description
1 polymer ?
#
loop_
_entity_poly.entity_id
_entity_poly.type
_entity_poly.pdbx_seq_one_letter_code
_entity_poly.pdbx_strand_id
1 'polypeptide(L)'
;MYDGEFITISADGAYAGTVFLQNGKFSITNVCFILMKNKDIDFKFNNKFVYYILKKEQEINRLKSQVGSSRPAVREYSLKEIKINLPNMEIQEEFSKIVEPLLNLSTKANRIEKILNDCLLKNVKKLIV
;
A
#
# COMPACT_ATOMS: atom_id res chain seq x y z
N MET A 1 6.36 -19.03 -4.65
CA MET A 1 5.99 -18.69 -3.26
C MET A 1 7.06 -17.77 -2.73
N TYR A 2 6.69 -16.65 -2.12
CA TYR A 2 7.61 -15.67 -1.55
C TYR A 2 7.61 -15.79 -0.03
N ASP A 3 8.74 -15.47 0.60
CA ASP A 3 8.88 -15.41 2.05
C ASP A 3 9.75 -14.19 2.41
N GLY A 4 9.18 -13.23 3.13
CA GLY A 4 9.87 -12.02 3.56
C GLY A 4 8.97 -10.78 3.54
N GLU A 5 9.59 -9.61 3.61
CA GLU A 5 8.92 -8.32 3.51
C GLU A 5 9.00 -7.79 2.08
N PHE A 6 7.85 -7.59 1.42
CA PHE A 6 7.78 -7.14 0.04
C PHE A 6 6.64 -6.13 -0.16
N ILE A 7 6.79 -5.25 -1.13
CA ILE A 7 5.71 -4.37 -1.57
C ILE A 7 5.02 -5.01 -2.77
N THR A 8 3.69 -5.08 -2.72
CA THR A 8 2.86 -5.56 -3.83
C THR A 8 1.85 -4.51 -4.26
N ILE A 9 1.53 -4.48 -5.55
CA ILE A 9 0.56 -3.57 -6.14
C ILE A 9 -0.50 -4.37 -6.91
N SER A 10 -1.78 -4.09 -6.70
CA SER A 10 -2.86 -4.71 -7.48
C SER A 10 -2.84 -4.23 -8.93
N ALA A 11 -2.90 -5.15 -9.89
CA ALA A 11 -2.80 -4.81 -11.31
C ALA A 11 -4.15 -4.62 -12.01
N ASP A 12 -5.24 -5.17 -11.48
CA ASP A 12 -6.58 -5.12 -12.10
C ASP A 12 -7.68 -5.03 -11.03
N GLY A 13 -8.87 -4.60 -11.44
CA GLY A 13 -10.08 -4.46 -10.64
C GLY A 13 -10.35 -3.03 -10.17
N ALA A 14 -11.48 -2.84 -9.49
CA ALA A 14 -11.91 -1.53 -8.97
C ALA A 14 -10.86 -0.85 -8.08
N TYR A 15 -9.99 -1.65 -7.46
CA TYR A 15 -8.90 -1.23 -6.58
C TYR A 15 -7.50 -1.40 -7.21
N ALA A 16 -7.37 -1.50 -8.53
CA ALA A 16 -6.07 -1.55 -9.22
C ALA A 16 -5.20 -0.34 -8.79
N GLY A 17 -3.91 -0.55 -8.57
CA GLY A 17 -2.97 0.46 -8.06
C GLY A 17 -2.91 0.57 -6.54
N THR A 18 -3.61 -0.29 -5.80
CA THR A 18 -3.51 -0.33 -4.34
C THR A 18 -2.18 -0.94 -3.93
N VAL A 19 -1.49 -0.26 -3.03
CA VAL A 19 -0.19 -0.66 -2.51
C VAL A 19 -0.38 -1.41 -1.18
N PHE A 20 0.28 -2.56 -1.05
CA PHE A 20 0.28 -3.41 0.12
C PHE A 20 1.71 -3.74 0.56
N LEU A 21 1.89 -3.87 1.88
CA LEU A 21 3.10 -4.42 2.48
C LEU A 21 2.81 -5.87 2.90
N GLN A 22 3.53 -6.81 2.30
CA GLN A 22 3.46 -8.23 2.63
C GLN A 22 4.55 -8.56 3.65
N ASN A 23 4.23 -9.43 4.60
CA ASN A 23 5.17 -9.92 5.61
C ASN A 23 5.05 -11.44 5.74
N GLY A 24 6.18 -12.15 5.67
CA GLY A 24 6.24 -13.61 5.76
C GLY A 24 5.84 -14.28 4.44
N LYS A 25 5.17 -15.42 4.54
CA LYS A 25 4.85 -16.28 3.39
C LYS A 25 3.60 -15.83 2.65
N PHE A 26 3.73 -15.61 1.35
CA PHE A 26 2.60 -15.28 0.47
C PHE A 26 2.80 -15.78 -0.97
N SER A 27 1.71 -15.76 -1.72
CA SER A 27 1.69 -16.05 -3.15
C SER A 27 1.05 -14.87 -3.89
N ILE A 28 1.47 -14.66 -5.12
CA ILE A 28 0.88 -13.67 -6.03
C ILE A 28 0.28 -14.39 -7.24
N THR A 29 -0.70 -13.75 -7.87
CA THR A 29 -1.28 -14.17 -9.15
C THR A 29 -0.80 -13.24 -10.26
N ASN A 30 -1.26 -13.48 -11.48
CA ASN A 30 -0.98 -12.63 -12.65
C ASN A 30 -1.62 -11.23 -12.60
N VAL A 31 -2.48 -10.94 -11.62
CA VAL A 31 -3.10 -9.62 -11.41
C VAL A 31 -2.46 -8.84 -10.25
N CYS A 32 -1.19 -9.11 -9.98
CA CYS A 32 -0.42 -8.45 -8.93
C CYS A 32 1.03 -8.24 -9.37
N PHE A 33 1.55 -7.04 -9.11
CA PHE A 33 2.97 -6.74 -9.24
C PHE A 33 3.67 -6.84 -7.89
N ILE A 34 4.92 -7.26 -7.92
CA ILE A 34 5.83 -7.23 -6.77
C ILE A 34 6.99 -6.30 -7.08
N LEU A 35 7.29 -5.38 -6.15
CA LEU A 35 8.47 -4.52 -6.27
C LEU A 35 9.67 -5.31 -5.76
N MET A 36 10.70 -5.39 -6.60
CA MET A 36 11.96 -6.05 -6.26
C MET A 36 13.10 -5.07 -6.50
N LYS A 37 14.13 -5.15 -5.64
CA LYS A 37 15.36 -4.37 -5.83
C LYS A 37 15.99 -4.74 -7.17
N ASN A 38 16.34 -3.73 -7.97
CA ASN A 38 17.20 -3.93 -9.12
C ASN A 38 18.62 -4.27 -8.63
N LYS A 39 19.13 -5.44 -9.03
CA LYS A 39 20.45 -5.95 -8.61
C LYS A 39 21.59 -5.08 -9.11
N ASP A 40 21.38 -4.35 -10.21
CA ASP A 40 22.40 -3.50 -10.83
C ASP A 40 22.52 -2.13 -10.15
N ILE A 41 21.65 -1.83 -9.18
CA ILE A 41 21.65 -0.56 -8.44
C ILE A 41 22.15 -0.82 -7.01
N ASP A 42 23.33 -0.29 -6.69
CA ASP A 42 23.88 -0.30 -5.32
C ASP A 42 23.27 0.79 -4.44
N PHE A 43 21.94 0.80 -4.37
CA PHE A 43 21.18 1.66 -3.47
C PHE A 43 20.45 0.79 -2.44
N LYS A 44 20.45 1.23 -1.18
CA LYS A 44 19.77 0.54 -0.08
C LYS A 44 18.50 1.29 0.28
N PHE A 45 17.43 0.54 0.49
CA PHE A 45 16.16 1.09 0.92
C PHE A 45 15.44 0.14 1.87
N ASN A 46 14.61 0.71 2.74
CA ASN A 46 13.72 -0.01 3.61
C ASN A 46 12.33 -0.16 2.95
N ASN A 47 11.83 -1.39 2.82
CA ASN A 47 10.53 -1.64 2.18
C ASN A 47 9.37 -0.94 2.89
N LYS A 48 9.39 -0.81 4.22
CA LYS A 48 8.37 -0.04 4.95
C LYS A 48 8.41 1.44 4.58
N PHE A 49 9.60 2.02 4.50
CA PHE A 49 9.76 3.42 4.12
C PHE A 49 9.20 3.69 2.71
N VAL A 50 9.61 2.86 1.73
CA VAL A 50 9.12 2.94 0.35
C VAL A 50 7.60 2.72 0.30
N TYR A 51 7.09 1.74 1.04
CA TYR A 51 5.65 1.48 1.18
C TYR A 51 4.91 2.73 1.64
N TYR A 52 5.39 3.43 2.67
CA TYR A 52 4.70 4.60 3.20
C TYR A 52 4.66 5.77 2.22
N ILE A 53 5.74 6.01 1.47
CA ILE A 53 5.74 7.03 0.41
C ILE A 53 4.72 6.67 -0.67
N LEU A 54 4.79 5.43 -1.17
CA LEU A 54 3.87 4.94 -2.20
C LEU A 54 2.41 4.95 -1.72
N LYS A 55 2.18 4.65 -0.44
CA LYS A 55 0.85 4.64 0.16
C LYS A 55 0.29 6.05 0.31
N LYS A 56 1.12 7.01 0.69
CA LYS A 56 0.74 8.42 0.80
C LYS A 56 0.34 9.01 -0.56
N GLU A 57 1.08 8.66 -1.60
CA GLU A 57 0.82 9.13 -2.97
C GLU A 57 -0.10 8.18 -3.76
N GLN A 58 -0.71 7.19 -3.10
CA GLN A 58 -1.41 6.10 -3.77
C GLN A 58 -2.48 6.59 -4.74
N GLU A 59 -3.31 7.57 -4.37
CA GLU A 59 -4.38 8.03 -5.26
C GLU A 59 -3.82 8.74 -6.50
N ILE A 60 -2.76 9.54 -6.36
CA ILE A 60 -2.09 10.19 -7.48
C ILE A 60 -1.46 9.13 -8.40
N ASN A 61 -0.76 8.17 -7.79
CA ASN A 61 -0.10 7.09 -8.52
C ASN A 61 -1.13 6.17 -9.21
N ARG A 62 -2.26 5.92 -8.57
CA ARG A 62 -3.38 5.15 -9.11
C ARG A 62 -3.98 5.85 -10.32
N LEU A 63 -4.26 7.15 -10.22
CA LEU A 63 -4.78 7.95 -11.34
C LEU A 63 -3.81 7.98 -12.53
N LYS A 64 -2.50 8.07 -12.27
CA LYS A 64 -1.47 8.05 -13.33
C LYS A 64 -1.29 6.68 -13.97
N SER A 65 -1.51 5.61 -13.21
CA SER A 65 -1.17 4.24 -13.64
C SER A 65 -2.35 3.46 -14.19
N GLN A 66 -3.58 3.90 -13.92
CA GLN A 66 -4.79 3.21 -14.35
C GLN A 66 -5.14 3.49 -15.82
N VAL A 67 -5.44 2.42 -16.54
CA VAL A 67 -6.02 2.45 -17.90
C VAL A 67 -7.36 1.72 -17.91
N GLY A 68 -8.28 2.16 -18.77
CA GLY A 68 -9.62 1.58 -18.93
C GLY A 68 -10.64 2.11 -17.90
N SER A 69 -11.80 2.56 -18.39
CA SER A 69 -12.84 3.21 -17.57
C SER A 69 -13.76 2.21 -16.85
N SER A 70 -14.00 1.02 -17.42
CA SER A 70 -14.91 0.01 -16.87
C SER A 70 -14.22 -1.06 -16.01
N ARG A 71 -12.95 -1.36 -16.31
CA ARG A 71 -12.06 -2.22 -15.52
C ARG A 71 -10.71 -1.52 -15.40
N PRO A 72 -10.49 -0.75 -14.32
CA PRO A 72 -9.22 -0.09 -14.09
C PRO A 72 -8.11 -1.14 -14.01
N ALA A 73 -7.04 -0.94 -14.77
CA ALA A 73 -5.86 -1.79 -14.75
C ALA A 73 -4.59 -0.96 -14.68
N VAL A 74 -3.59 -1.44 -13.96
CA VAL A 74 -2.25 -0.86 -13.89
C VAL A 74 -1.33 -1.64 -14.81
N ARG A 75 -0.49 -0.92 -15.57
CA ARG A 75 0.51 -1.51 -16.44
C ARG A 75 1.91 -1.32 -15.87
N GLU A 76 2.79 -2.27 -16.19
CA GLU A 76 4.17 -2.25 -15.71
C GLU A 76 4.92 -0.97 -16.15
N TYR A 77 4.72 -0.52 -17.39
CA TYR A 77 5.37 0.69 -17.90
C TYR A 77 4.97 1.94 -17.10
N SER A 78 3.68 2.07 -16.71
CA SER A 78 3.22 3.21 -15.91
C SER A 78 3.81 3.20 -14.51
N LEU A 79 4.02 2.02 -13.91
CA LEU A 79 4.68 1.91 -12.62
C LEU A 79 6.16 2.33 -12.69
N LYS A 80 6.84 2.05 -13.80
CA LYS A 80 8.25 2.45 -14.01
C LYS A 80 8.43 3.97 -14.14
N GLU A 81 7.38 4.71 -14.43
CA GLU A 81 7.41 6.18 -14.51
C GLU A 81 7.32 6.86 -13.13
N ILE A 82 6.89 6.12 -12.09
CA ILE A 82 6.83 6.64 -10.73
C ILE A 82 8.25 6.83 -10.20
N LYS A 83 8.62 8.09 -9.97
CA LYS A 83 9.91 8.46 -9.37
C LYS A 83 9.73 8.67 -7.88
N ILE A 84 10.61 8.06 -7.08
CA ILE A 84 10.62 8.20 -5.63
C ILE A 84 11.97 8.76 -5.21
N ASN A 85 11.97 9.82 -4.41
CA ASN A 85 13.17 10.33 -3.79
C ASN A 85 13.43 9.52 -2.51
N LEU A 86 14.54 8.81 -2.48
CA LEU A 86 14.95 8.01 -1.33
C LEU A 86 16.14 8.67 -0.64
N PRO A 87 16.01 9.06 0.64
CA PRO A 87 17.14 9.59 1.40
C PRO A 87 18.13 8.45 1.76
N ASN A 88 19.22 8.79 2.42
CA ASN A 88 20.16 7.79 2.92
C ASN A 88 19.51 6.85 3.96
N MET A 89 20.18 5.74 4.29
CA MET A 89 19.61 4.72 5.18
C MET A 89 19.34 5.24 6.61
N GLU A 90 20.18 6.13 7.12
CA GLU A 90 20.03 6.69 8.47
C GLU A 90 18.68 7.43 8.61
N ILE A 91 18.35 8.28 7.65
CA ILE A 91 17.07 9.01 7.62
C ILE A 91 15.89 8.05 7.44
N GLN A 92 16.04 7.02 6.59
CA GLN A 92 14.98 6.02 6.41
C GLN A 92 14.69 5.24 7.71
N GLU A 93 15.72 4.93 8.49
CA GLU A 93 15.61 4.25 9.78
C GLU A 93 14.99 5.15 10.85
N GLU A 94 15.41 6.41 10.93
CA GLU A 94 14.83 7.39 11.85
C GLU A 94 13.35 7.61 11.55
N PHE A 95 12.99 7.78 10.27
CA PHE A 95 11.60 7.86 9.84
C PHE A 95 10.80 6.64 10.31
N SER A 96 11.34 5.44 10.11
CA SER A 96 10.65 4.20 10.49
C SER A 96 10.41 4.14 12.00
N LYS A 97 11.38 4.53 12.83
CA LYS A 97 11.23 4.53 14.30
C LYS A 97 10.12 5.45 14.79
N ILE A 98 9.91 6.59 14.15
CA ILE A 98 8.93 7.60 14.58
C ILE A 98 7.57 7.37 13.92
N VAL A 99 7.55 7.16 12.60
CA VAL A 99 6.33 7.22 11.80
C VAL A 99 5.58 5.89 11.80
N GLU A 100 6.27 4.74 11.82
CA GLU A 100 5.61 3.44 11.84
C GLU A 100 4.71 3.25 13.08
N PRO A 101 5.15 3.54 14.32
CA PRO A 101 4.28 3.45 15.49
C PRO A 101 3.04 4.34 15.39
N LEU A 102 3.20 5.57 14.89
CA LEU A 102 2.09 6.53 14.73
C LEU A 102 1.08 6.06 13.68
N LEU A 103 1.55 5.56 12.55
CA LEU A 103 0.68 5.00 11.50
C LEU A 103 -0.04 3.75 11.97
N ASN A 104 0.63 2.88 12.73
CA ASN A 104 0.00 1.70 13.32
C ASN A 104 -1.10 2.08 14.32
N LEU A 105 -0.87 3.09 15.16
CA LEU A 105 -1.87 3.62 16.08
C LEU A 105 -3.06 4.22 15.31
N SER A 106 -2.80 5.08 14.32
CA SER A 106 -3.83 5.68 13.46
C SER A 106 -4.69 4.62 12.76
N THR A 107 -4.06 3.57 12.21
CA THR A 107 -4.76 2.46 11.55
C THR A 107 -5.67 1.70 12.51
N LYS A 108 -5.19 1.42 13.72
CA LYS A 108 -6.00 0.78 14.78
C LYS A 108 -7.18 1.66 15.18
N ALA A 109 -6.96 2.95 15.37
CA ALA A 109 -8.01 3.91 15.72
C ALA A 109 -9.12 3.96 14.65
N ASN A 110 -8.75 4.12 13.38
CA ASN A 110 -9.70 4.14 12.26
C ASN A 110 -10.52 2.84 12.17
N ARG A 111 -9.89 1.69 12.47
CA ARG A 111 -10.58 0.40 12.51
C ARG A 111 -11.60 0.34 13.64
N ILE A 112 -11.25 0.84 14.83
CA ILE A 112 -12.17 0.91 15.97
C ILE A 112 -13.36 1.82 15.66
N GLU A 113 -13.09 3.00 15.10
CA GLU A 113 -14.13 3.96 14.68
C GLU A 113 -15.11 3.33 13.69
N LYS A 114 -14.59 2.60 12.68
CA LYS A 114 -15.43 1.88 11.73
C LYS A 114 -16.32 0.84 12.41
N ILE A 115 -15.75 0.02 13.30
CA ILE A 115 -16.52 -0.99 14.05
C ILE A 115 -17.62 -0.32 14.88
N LEU A 116 -17.30 0.78 15.55
CA LEU A 116 -18.27 1.53 16.34
C LEU A 116 -19.43 2.04 15.47
N ASN A 117 -19.13 2.66 14.32
CA ASN A 117 -20.13 3.16 13.38
C ASN A 117 -21.02 2.03 12.84
N ASP A 118 -20.43 0.89 12.48
CA ASP A 118 -21.18 -0.29 12.01
C ASP A 118 -22.13 -0.83 13.11
N CYS A 119 -21.67 -0.87 14.37
CA CYS A 119 -22.49 -1.25 15.52
C CYS A 119 -23.64 -0.28 15.77
N LEU A 120 -23.37 1.04 15.74
CA LEU A 120 -24.38 2.07 15.93
C LEU A 120 -25.47 1.99 14.85
N LEU A 121 -25.08 1.87 13.58
CA LEU A 121 -26.01 1.70 12.46
C LEU A 121 -26.91 0.47 12.63
N LYS A 122 -26.34 -0.66 13.07
CA LYS A 122 -27.10 -1.89 13.33
C LYS A 122 -28.12 -1.71 14.45
N ASN A 123 -27.79 -0.95 15.50
CA ASN A 123 -28.69 -0.68 16.61
C ASN A 123 -29.80 0.30 16.21
N VAL A 124 -29.49 1.37 15.48
CA VAL A 124 -30.50 2.33 14.98
C VAL A 124 -31.53 1.62 14.10
N LYS A 125 -31.10 0.73 13.19
CA LYS A 125 -32.01 -0.05 12.34
C LYS A 125 -32.95 -0.98 13.11
N LYS A 126 -32.60 -1.38 14.34
CA LYS A 126 -33.48 -2.20 15.21
C LYS A 126 -34.50 -1.36 15.98
N LEU A 127 -34.24 -0.06 16.15
CA LEU A 127 -35.10 0.87 16.90
C LEU A 127 -36.17 1.53 16.01
N ILE A 128 -35.96 1.54 14.70
CA ILE A 128 -36.98 1.94 13.73
C ILE A 128 -37.88 0.71 13.49
N VAL A 129 -39.00 0.67 14.23
CA VAL A 129 -40.14 -0.22 13.99
C VAL A 129 -41.13 0.50 13.08
#